data_AF-A0A545TXL6-F1
#
_entry.id   AF-A0A545TXL6-F1
#
_cell.length_a   1.000
_cell.length_b   1.000
_cell.length_c   1.000
_cell.angle_alpha   90.00
_cell.angle_beta   90.00
_cell.angle_gamma   90.00
#
_symmetry.space_group_name_H-M   'P 1'
#
loop_
_entity.id
_entity.type
_entity.pdbx_description
1 polymer ?
#
loop_
_entity_poly.entity_id
_entity_poly.type
_entity_poly.pdbx_seq_one_letter_code
_entity_poly.pdbx_strand_id
1 'polypeptide(L)'
;MTAGGFYGRGILVALSFAGLAACTVQPIKTEPRWEPQELVNPGIEGGQKPAVLSYCYSSQINEPSQVLEYAREDCPTGKLYFKEDDVLWTKCPLIQPVRATFLCYPAKPGEAEQSLKQSSKPSTAQ
;
A
#
# COMPACT_ATOMS: atom_id res chain seq x y z
N MET A 1 -2.56 20.82 -65.29
CA MET A 1 -3.83 20.66 -64.54
C MET A 1 -3.49 20.03 -63.20
N THR A 2 -3.62 20.83 -62.14
CA THR A 2 -3.37 20.50 -60.74
C THR A 2 -4.61 19.82 -60.16
N ALA A 3 -4.41 18.69 -59.48
CA ALA A 3 -5.43 18.09 -58.62
C ALA A 3 -4.75 17.57 -57.35
N GLY A 4 -4.80 18.39 -56.30
CA GLY A 4 -4.57 17.94 -54.93
C GLY A 4 -5.89 17.54 -54.27
N GLY A 5 -5.81 16.81 -53.16
CA GLY A 5 -6.89 16.81 -52.18
C GLY A 5 -7.04 15.54 -51.34
N PHE A 6 -6.89 15.72 -50.03
CA PHE A 6 -7.68 15.04 -48.98
C PHE A 6 -7.34 13.60 -48.55
N TYR A 7 -6.08 13.33 -48.17
CA TYR A 7 -5.74 12.20 -47.27
C TYR A 7 -5.28 12.69 -45.87
N GLY A 8 -5.72 13.87 -45.42
CA GLY A 8 -5.13 14.56 -44.26
C GLY A 8 -6.02 14.76 -43.03
N ARG A 9 -7.24 14.21 -42.96
CA ARG A 9 -8.21 14.54 -41.89
C ARG A 9 -8.84 13.38 -41.12
N GLY A 10 -8.52 12.13 -41.46
CA GLY A 10 -9.09 10.95 -40.77
C GLY A 10 -8.27 10.41 -39.60
N ILE A 11 -6.97 10.71 -39.53
CA ILE A 11 -6.03 10.03 -38.62
C ILE A 11 -5.86 10.75 -37.26
N LEU A 12 -6.47 11.92 -37.07
CA LEU A 12 -6.30 12.69 -35.82
C LEU A 12 -7.35 12.41 -34.73
N VAL A 13 -8.42 11.63 -35.00
CA VAL A 13 -9.48 11.39 -34.01
C VAL A 13 -9.28 10.07 -33.22
N ALA A 14 -8.41 9.17 -33.69
CA ALA A 14 -8.23 7.85 -33.06
C ALA A 14 -7.29 7.85 -31.82
N LEU A 15 -6.56 8.94 -31.56
CA LEU A 15 -5.58 9.02 -30.47
C LEU A 15 -6.13 9.56 -29.14
N SER A 16 -7.41 9.95 -29.08
CA SER A 16 -7.99 10.59 -27.90
C SER A 16 -8.56 9.63 -26.85
N PHE A 17 -8.71 8.33 -27.13
CA PHE A 17 -9.36 7.37 -26.22
C PHE A 17 -8.41 6.47 -25.42
N ALA A 18 -7.09 6.54 -25.64
CA ALA A 18 -6.12 5.65 -24.98
C ALA A 18 -5.56 6.18 -23.63
N GLY A 19 -6.04 7.33 -23.13
CA GLY A 19 -5.48 8.00 -21.95
C GLY A 19 -6.19 7.74 -20.61
N LEU A 20 -7.31 7.01 -20.58
CA LEU A 20 -8.15 6.85 -19.38
C LEU A 20 -7.99 5.50 -18.66
N ALA A 21 -7.11 4.62 -19.13
CA ALA A 21 -6.97 3.27 -18.59
C ALA A 21 -6.05 3.13 -17.35
N ALA A 22 -5.57 4.24 -16.76
CA ALA A 22 -4.61 4.21 -15.65
C ALA A 22 -5.12 4.82 -14.34
N CYS A 23 -6.42 4.72 -14.05
CA CYS A 23 -6.91 4.89 -12.68
C CYS A 23 -6.48 3.65 -11.86
N THR A 24 -5.23 3.59 -11.45
CA THR A 24 -4.77 2.57 -10.50
C THR A 24 -5.45 2.86 -9.17
N VAL A 25 -6.49 2.10 -8.83
CA VAL A 25 -7.21 2.27 -7.57
C VAL A 25 -6.28 1.79 -6.46
N GLN A 26 -5.57 2.71 -5.82
CA GLN A 26 -4.70 2.37 -4.69
C GLN A 26 -5.53 1.94 -3.47
N PRO A 27 -4.98 1.13 -2.55
CA PRO A 27 -5.64 0.84 -1.28
C PRO A 27 -5.91 2.14 -0.52
N ILE A 28 -7.13 2.33 -0.03
CA ILE A 28 -7.51 3.56 0.68
C ILE A 28 -7.24 3.40 2.16
N LYS A 29 -6.41 4.27 2.73
CA LYS A 29 -6.18 4.30 4.18
C LYS A 29 -7.48 4.66 4.91
N THR A 30 -7.82 3.88 5.93
CA THR A 30 -9.04 4.06 6.72
C THR A 30 -8.73 4.03 8.21
N GLU A 31 -9.67 4.54 8.99
CA GLU A 31 -9.57 4.49 10.44
C GLU A 31 -9.70 3.03 10.92
N PRO A 32 -8.80 2.56 11.79
CA PRO A 32 -8.90 1.22 12.34
C PRO A 32 -10.16 1.09 13.18
N ARG A 33 -10.81 -0.07 13.11
CA ARG A 33 -12.03 -0.36 13.90
C ARG A 33 -11.77 -0.34 15.40
N TRP A 34 -10.56 -0.68 15.81
CA TRP A 34 -10.17 -0.87 17.20
C TRP A 34 -8.83 -0.19 17.45
N GLU A 35 -8.70 0.41 18.63
CA GLU A 35 -7.40 0.83 19.15
C GLU A 35 -6.76 -0.31 19.94
N PRO A 36 -5.43 -0.46 19.87
CA PRO A 36 -4.72 -1.50 20.60
C PRO A 36 -4.72 -1.17 22.10
N GLN A 37 -5.68 -1.78 22.79
CA GLN A 37 -5.78 -1.78 24.25
C GLN A 37 -4.63 -2.58 24.88
N GLU A 38 -4.05 -3.53 24.15
CA GLU A 38 -3.06 -4.47 24.66
C GLU A 38 -1.87 -4.65 23.72
N LEU A 39 -0.73 -5.03 24.31
CA LEU A 39 0.48 -5.47 23.60
C LEU A 39 0.17 -6.82 22.95
N VAL A 40 -0.40 -6.82 21.74
CA VAL A 40 -0.81 -8.07 21.06
C VAL A 40 0.40 -8.81 20.48
N ASN A 41 1.46 -9.08 21.26
CA ASN A 41 2.41 -10.13 20.93
C ASN A 41 3.36 -10.49 22.10
N PRO A 42 3.39 -11.76 22.55
CA PRO A 42 4.37 -12.23 23.53
C PRO A 42 5.81 -12.32 22.97
N GLY A 43 6.01 -12.16 21.65
CA GLY A 43 7.33 -12.21 21.00
C GLY A 43 7.99 -10.85 20.76
N ILE A 44 7.33 -9.73 21.09
CA ILE A 44 7.90 -8.38 20.97
C ILE A 44 8.39 -7.98 22.36
N GLU A 45 9.64 -8.33 22.65
CA GLU A 45 10.33 -7.83 23.84
C GLU A 45 10.34 -6.28 23.81
N GLY A 46 10.05 -5.61 24.92
CA GLY A 46 10.14 -4.15 25.04
C GLY A 46 8.82 -3.39 25.10
N GLY A 47 7.66 -4.07 25.03
CA GLY A 47 6.39 -3.53 25.57
C GLY A 47 5.88 -2.24 24.93
N GLN A 48 6.14 -2.00 23.64
CA GLN A 48 5.62 -0.84 22.94
C GLN A 48 4.28 -1.13 22.27
N LYS A 49 3.31 -0.21 22.42
CA LYS A 49 2.00 -0.32 21.78
C LYS A 49 2.17 -0.32 20.25
N PRO A 50 1.64 -1.32 19.53
CA PRO A 50 1.68 -1.30 18.08
C PRO A 50 0.84 -0.14 17.53
N ALA A 51 1.22 0.40 16.39
CA ALA A 51 0.32 1.22 15.58
C ALA A 51 -0.59 0.31 14.75
N VAL A 52 -1.89 0.61 14.71
CA VAL A 52 -2.85 -0.14 13.88
C VAL A 52 -3.02 0.60 12.57
N LEU A 53 -2.71 -0.08 11.47
CA LEU A 53 -2.92 0.41 10.12
C LEU A 53 -4.13 -0.31 9.54
N SER A 54 -4.95 0.38 8.76
CA SER A 54 -6.10 -0.24 8.10
C SER A 54 -6.30 0.33 6.70
N TYR A 55 -6.59 -0.55 5.75
CA TYR A 55 -6.75 -0.19 4.34
C TYR A 55 -7.97 -0.87 3.76
N CYS A 56 -8.76 -0.10 3.02
CA CYS A 56 -9.82 -0.62 2.18
C CYS A 56 -9.23 -1.06 0.83
N TYR A 57 -9.54 -2.27 0.40
CA TYR A 57 -9.13 -2.81 -0.89
C TYR A 57 -10.23 -3.72 -1.46
N SER A 58 -10.05 -4.11 -2.72
CA SER A 58 -10.88 -5.13 -3.36
C SER A 58 -9.96 -6.14 -4.01
N SER A 59 -10.17 -7.42 -3.78
CA SER A 59 -9.44 -8.49 -4.46
C SER A 59 -9.63 -8.51 -5.98
N GLN A 60 -10.65 -7.81 -6.50
CA GLN A 60 -10.88 -7.65 -7.93
C GLN A 60 -10.01 -6.55 -8.57
N ILE A 61 -9.48 -5.62 -7.76
CA ILE A 61 -8.75 -4.44 -8.25
C ILE A 61 -7.32 -4.42 -7.73
N ASN A 62 -7.10 -4.89 -6.51
CA ASN A 62 -5.82 -4.90 -5.81
C ASN A 62 -5.45 -6.33 -5.44
N GLU A 63 -4.19 -6.68 -5.67
CA GLU A 63 -3.63 -7.91 -5.12
C GLU A 63 -3.35 -7.74 -3.61
N PRO A 64 -3.54 -8.78 -2.78
CA PRO A 64 -3.22 -8.72 -1.36
C PRO A 64 -1.75 -8.35 -1.09
N SER A 65 -0.84 -8.71 -1.99
CA SER A 65 0.58 -8.33 -1.95
C SER A 65 0.79 -6.82 -2.04
N GLN A 66 0.02 -6.12 -2.88
CA GLN A 66 0.08 -4.66 -2.99
C GLN A 66 -0.37 -3.97 -1.71
N VAL A 67 -1.41 -4.50 -1.06
CA VAL A 67 -1.90 -3.95 0.22
C VAL A 67 -0.84 -4.11 1.32
N LEU A 68 -0.15 -5.26 1.34
CA LEU A 68 0.93 -5.51 2.28
C LEU A 68 2.14 -4.61 2.02
N GLU A 69 2.47 -4.33 0.77
CA GLU A 69 3.54 -3.41 0.40
C GLU A 69 3.21 -1.98 0.83
N TYR A 70 1.98 -1.51 0.58
CA TYR A 70 1.50 -0.20 1.04
C TYR A 70 1.53 -0.08 2.58
N ALA A 71 1.13 -1.15 3.28
CA ALA A 71 1.20 -1.20 4.74
C ALA A 71 2.65 -1.22 5.25
N ARG A 72 3.60 -1.73 4.46
CA ARG A 72 5.04 -1.71 4.79
C ARG A 72 5.65 -0.33 4.57
N GLU A 73 5.22 0.41 3.55
CA GLU A 73 5.62 1.82 3.35
C GLU A 73 5.21 2.68 4.54
N ASP A 74 4.01 2.46 5.09
CA ASP A 74 3.53 3.12 6.31
C ASP A 74 4.22 2.62 7.60
N CYS A 75 5.00 1.53 7.55
CA CYS A 75 5.72 0.92 8.66
C CYS A 75 7.22 0.71 8.34
N PRO A 76 8.00 1.79 8.11
CA PRO A 76 9.33 1.68 7.49
C PRO A 76 10.39 0.99 8.36
N THR A 77 10.32 1.17 9.67
CA THR A 77 11.32 0.68 10.63
C THR A 77 10.77 -0.42 11.55
N GLY A 78 9.56 -0.88 11.28
CA GLY A 78 8.83 -1.78 12.18
C GLY A 78 8.63 -3.18 11.63
N LYS A 79 8.19 -4.08 12.51
CA LYS A 79 7.67 -5.39 12.11
C LYS A 79 6.18 -5.25 11.83
N LEU A 80 5.79 -5.55 10.61
CA LEU A 80 4.41 -5.54 10.16
C LEU A 80 3.80 -6.94 10.34
N TYR A 81 2.64 -7.03 10.99
CA TYR A 81 1.86 -8.27 11.10
C TYR A 81 0.47 -8.05 10.54
N PHE A 82 0.02 -8.95 9.67
CA PHE A 82 -1.37 -9.00 9.26
C PHE A 82 -2.21 -9.51 10.44
N LYS A 83 -3.28 -8.80 10.77
CA LYS A 83 -4.19 -9.19 11.86
C LYS A 83 -5.43 -9.89 11.30
N GLU A 84 -6.19 -9.18 10.48
CA GLU A 84 -7.49 -9.62 9.99
C GLU A 84 -7.90 -8.83 8.75
N ASP A 85 -8.79 -9.41 7.96
CA ASP A 85 -9.55 -8.75 6.91
C ASP A 85 -11.06 -8.87 7.14
N ASP A 86 -11.77 -7.76 7.09
CA ASP A 86 -13.22 -7.69 7.27
C ASP A 86 -13.91 -7.22 6.00
N VAL A 87 -15.02 -7.85 5.62
CA VAL A 87 -15.92 -7.37 4.55
C VAL A 87 -17.26 -6.85 5.08
N LEU A 88 -17.63 -7.22 6.31
CA LEU A 88 -18.90 -6.84 6.93
C LEU A 88 -18.65 -5.72 7.94
N TRP A 89 -19.48 -4.68 7.91
CA TRP A 89 -19.42 -3.53 8.84
C TRP A 89 -18.16 -2.67 8.72
N THR A 90 -17.65 -2.52 7.51
CA THR A 90 -16.57 -1.59 7.19
C THR A 90 -17.16 -0.24 6.73
N LYS A 91 -16.48 0.87 7.00
CA LYS A 91 -16.79 2.17 6.37
C LYS A 91 -16.16 2.29 4.98
N CYS A 92 -15.78 1.17 4.39
CA CYS A 92 -15.09 1.16 3.11
C CYS A 92 -16.06 1.45 1.97
N PRO A 93 -15.59 2.11 0.89
CA PRO A 93 -16.43 2.38 -0.27
C PRO A 93 -16.81 1.07 -0.97
N LEU A 94 -17.96 1.08 -1.67
CA LEU A 94 -18.52 -0.12 -2.31
C LEU A 94 -17.56 -0.78 -3.31
N ILE A 95 -16.66 0.00 -3.91
CA ILE A 95 -15.66 -0.46 -4.88
C ILE A 95 -14.46 -1.19 -4.24
N GLN A 96 -14.21 -0.96 -2.94
CA GLN A 96 -13.15 -1.58 -2.15
C GLN A 96 -13.71 -2.05 -0.81
N PRO A 97 -14.56 -3.09 -0.81
CA PRO A 97 -15.38 -3.44 0.35
C PRO A 97 -14.60 -4.12 1.48
N VAL A 98 -13.41 -4.66 1.18
CA VAL A 98 -12.59 -5.40 2.13
C VAL A 98 -11.72 -4.42 2.92
N ARG A 99 -11.71 -4.49 4.24
CA ARG A 99 -10.77 -3.77 5.11
C ARG A 99 -9.71 -4.73 5.61
N ALA A 100 -8.47 -4.58 5.17
CA ALA A 100 -7.33 -5.24 5.80
C ALA A 100 -6.81 -4.41 6.97
N THR A 101 -6.49 -5.07 8.09
CA THR A 101 -5.91 -4.46 9.28
C THR A 101 -4.54 -5.07 9.57
N PHE A 102 -3.55 -4.19 9.78
CA PHE A 102 -2.17 -4.54 10.07
C PHE A 102 -1.71 -3.93 11.39
N LEU A 103 -0.76 -4.59 12.03
CA LEU A 103 -0.07 -4.14 13.23
C LEU A 103 1.36 -3.79 12.87
N CYS A 104 1.72 -2.52 13.07
CA CYS A 104 3.08 -2.05 12.95
C CYS A 104 3.70 -1.95 14.34
N TYR A 105 4.68 -2.80 14.62
CA TYR A 105 5.49 -2.70 15.84
C TYR A 105 6.74 -1.90 15.53
N PRO A 106 6.99 -0.76 16.18
CA PRO A 106 8.25 -0.06 16.03
C PRO A 106 9.42 -0.97 16.46
N ALA A 107 10.54 -0.91 15.73
CA ALA A 107 11.77 -1.55 16.20
C ALA A 107 12.18 -0.97 17.56
N LYS A 108 12.75 -1.80 18.43
CA LYS A 108 13.34 -1.33 19.68
C LYS A 108 14.34 -0.21 19.37
N PRO A 109 14.52 0.79 20.25
CA PRO A 109 15.44 1.92 20.05
C PRO A 109 16.94 1.56 19.92
N GLY A 110 17.32 0.29 19.78
CA GLY A 110 18.66 -0.16 19.39
C GLY A 110 18.73 -0.97 18.09
N GLU A 111 17.63 -1.60 17.65
CA GLU A 111 17.58 -2.37 16.39
C GLU A 111 17.43 -1.42 15.18
N ALA A 112 16.65 -0.33 15.32
CA ALA A 112 16.50 0.67 14.27
C ALA A 112 17.84 1.32 13.89
N GLU A 113 18.66 1.64 14.90
CA GLU A 113 19.99 2.23 14.70
C GLU A 113 20.98 1.23 14.07
N GLN A 114 20.87 -0.05 14.40
CA GLN A 114 21.66 -1.10 13.74
C GLN A 114 21.28 -1.29 12.29
N SER A 115 19.98 -1.28 11.96
CA SER A 115 19.52 -1.40 10.57
C SER A 115 19.98 -0.20 9.72
N LEU A 116 20.02 1.00 10.29
CA LEU A 116 20.53 2.21 9.63
C LEU A 116 22.05 2.20 9.48
N LYS A 117 22.79 1.65 10.45
CA LYS A 117 24.25 1.41 10.36
C LYS A 117 24.60 0.30 9.37
N GLN A 118 23.73 -0.70 9.19
CA GLN A 118 23.96 -1.81 8.28
C GLN A 118 23.66 -1.43 6.82
N SER A 119 22.63 -0.60 6.60
CA SER A 119 22.33 -0.04 5.27
C SER A 119 23.35 1.00 4.80
N SER A 120 24.15 1.58 5.72
CA SER A 120 25.17 2.58 5.40
C SER A 120 26.59 2.02 5.29
N LYS A 121 26.80 0.70 5.49
CA LYS A 121 28.08 0.07 5.15
C LYS A 121 28.15 -0.11 3.62
N PRO A 122 29.07 0.58 2.91
CA PRO A 122 29.27 0.33 1.50
C PRO A 122 29.70 -1.14 1.32
N SER A 123 29.01 -1.84 0.43
CA SER A 123 29.38 -3.16 -0.04
C SER A 123 30.73 -3.07 -0.75
N THR A 124 31.82 -3.13 0.01
CA THR A 124 33.16 -3.36 -0.51
C THR A 124 33.21 -4.82 -0.98
N ALA A 125 32.81 -5.02 -2.24
CA ALA A 125 33.11 -6.25 -2.95
C ALA A 125 34.63 -6.35 -3.12
N GLN A 126 35.20 -7.46 -2.65
CA GLN A 126 36.55 -7.91 -2.98
C GLN A 126 36.52 -8.73 -4.27
#